data_AF-A0A554MV47-F1
#
_entry.id   AF-A0A554MV47-F1
#
_cell.length_a   1.000
_cell.length_b   1.000
_cell.length_c   1.000
_cell.angle_alpha   90.00
_cell.angle_beta   90.00
_cell.angle_gamma   90.00
#
_symmetry.space_group_name_H-M   'P 1'
#
loop_
_entity.id
_entity.type
_entity.pdbx_description
1 polymer ?
#
loop_
_entity_poly.entity_id
_entity_poly.type
_entity_poly.pdbx_seq_one_letter_code
_entity_poly.pdbx_strand_id
1 'polypeptide(L)'
;MKNVDDLIESAQALAERGFSRGEIADELNVSRETASWLVERSGAAQAADAGGPAIPDDIHVDWSALGRDSARLSYVGQAMADLLSKQGEAVDLT
;
A
#
# COMPACT_ATOMS: atom_id res chain seq x y z
N MET A 1 -23.88 10.80 10.23
CA MET A 1 -23.00 11.52 9.28
C MET A 1 -21.59 11.36 9.82
N LYS A 2 -20.64 10.84 9.02
CA LYS A 2 -19.24 10.83 9.45
C LYS A 2 -18.79 12.28 9.58
N ASN A 3 -18.27 12.65 10.75
CA ASN A 3 -17.70 13.98 10.95
C ASN A 3 -16.35 14.06 10.23
N VAL A 4 -15.86 15.29 10.00
CA VAL A 4 -14.53 15.50 9.38
C VAL A 4 -13.45 14.84 10.22
N ASP A 5 -13.58 14.83 11.54
CA ASP A 5 -12.64 14.16 12.44
C ASP A 5 -12.61 12.64 12.20
N ASP A 6 -13.77 12.00 12.01
CA ASP A 6 -13.85 10.56 11.67
C ASP A 6 -13.17 10.25 10.33
N LEU A 7 -13.25 11.18 9.36
CA LEU A 7 -12.59 11.04 8.07
C LEU A 7 -11.07 11.19 8.19
N ILE A 8 -10.59 12.07 9.08
CA ILE A 8 -9.15 12.23 9.35
C ILE A 8 -8.60 10.95 9.99
N GLU A 9 -9.29 10.41 11.00
CA GLU A 9 -8.89 9.17 11.67
C GLU A 9 -8.90 7.97 10.70
N SER A 10 -9.95 7.87 9.87
CA SER A 10 -10.05 6.80 8.87
C SER A 10 -8.97 6.90 7.79
N ALA A 11 -8.68 8.12 7.31
CA ALA A 11 -7.61 8.34 6.32
C ALA A 11 -6.24 8.00 6.89
N GLN A 12 -5.99 8.35 8.16
CA GLN A 12 -4.75 8.00 8.86
C GLN A 12 -4.59 6.48 8.97
N ALA A 13 -5.63 5.77 9.45
CA ALA A 13 -5.58 4.33 9.61
C ALA A 13 -5.36 3.58 8.27
N LEU A 14 -5.88 4.11 7.17
CA LEU A 14 -5.65 3.56 5.84
C LEU A 14 -4.22 3.85 5.34
N ALA A 15 -3.71 5.07 5.56
CA ALA A 15 -2.34 5.42 5.20
C ALA A 15 -1.31 4.59 5.99
N GLU A 16 -1.52 4.37 7.29
CA GLU A 16 -0.67 3.50 8.13
C GLU A 16 -0.67 2.03 7.66
N ARG A 17 -1.72 1.61 6.96
CA ARG A 17 -1.83 0.29 6.32
C ARG A 17 -1.22 0.24 4.91
N GLY A 18 -0.65 1.34 4.43
CA GLY A 18 0.02 1.44 3.13
C GLY A 18 -0.91 1.72 1.95
N PHE A 19 -2.12 2.24 2.18
CA PHE A 19 -3.01 2.63 1.08
C PHE A 19 -2.54 3.92 0.43
N SER A 20 -2.58 3.97 -0.90
CA SER A 20 -2.29 5.18 -1.66
C SER A 20 -3.41 6.21 -1.53
N ARG A 21 -3.10 7.50 -1.78
CA ARG A 21 -4.10 8.60 -1.77
C ARG A 21 -5.28 8.35 -2.72
N GLY A 22 -5.06 7.62 -3.82
CA GLY A 22 -6.13 7.23 -4.74
C GLY A 22 -7.06 6.18 -4.14
N GLU A 23 -6.49 5.13 -3.55
CA GLU A 23 -7.27 4.06 -2.90
C GLU A 23 -8.00 4.57 -1.65
N ILE A 24 -7.40 5.49 -0.90
CA ILE A 24 -8.06 6.18 0.23
C ILE A 24 -9.27 6.99 -0.26
N ALA A 25 -9.14 7.65 -1.42
CA ALA A 25 -10.25 8.40 -2.02
C ALA A 25 -11.41 7.46 -2.39
N ASP A 26 -11.08 6.30 -2.97
CA ASP A 26 -12.07 5.28 -3.35
C ASP A 26 -12.74 4.65 -2.11
N GLU A 27 -11.97 4.35 -1.06
CA GLU A 27 -12.49 3.74 0.19
C GLU A 27 -13.33 4.71 1.03
N LEU A 28 -12.91 5.97 1.12
CA LEU A 28 -13.63 7.01 1.87
C LEU A 28 -14.74 7.67 1.04
N ASN A 29 -14.86 7.32 -0.25
CA ASN A 29 -15.81 7.90 -1.20
C ASN A 29 -15.73 9.44 -1.25
N VAL A 30 -14.50 9.96 -1.38
CA VAL A 30 -14.18 11.38 -1.49
C VAL A 30 -13.30 11.64 -2.72
N SER A 31 -13.05 12.91 -3.06
CA SER A 31 -12.13 13.22 -4.16
C SER A 31 -10.68 12.90 -3.78
N ARG A 32 -9.83 12.65 -4.78
CA ARG A 32 -8.37 12.46 -4.55
C ARG A 32 -7.71 13.66 -3.88
N GLU A 33 -8.17 14.86 -4.20
CA GLU A 33 -7.68 16.10 -3.59
C GLU A 33 -8.07 16.17 -2.10
N THR A 34 -9.30 15.75 -1.77
CA THR A 34 -9.77 15.62 -0.38
C THR A 34 -9.01 14.55 0.38
N ALA A 35 -8.74 13.38 -0.23
CA ALA A 35 -7.95 12.32 0.38
C ALA A 35 -6.51 12.77 0.66
N SER A 36 -5.87 13.49 -0.27
CA SER A 36 -4.54 14.07 -0.06
C SER A 36 -4.54 15.03 1.13
N TRP A 37 -5.53 15.92 1.20
CA TRP A 37 -5.67 16.87 2.30
C TRP A 37 -5.91 16.18 3.65
N LEU A 38 -6.70 15.10 3.68
CA LEU A 38 -6.96 14.32 4.90
C LEU A 38 -5.69 13.65 5.43
N VAL A 39 -4.89 13.03 4.54
CA VAL A 39 -3.62 12.37 4.89
C VAL A 39 -2.55 13.38 5.34
N GLU A 40 -2.47 14.53 4.67
CA GLU A 40 -1.56 15.62 5.06
C GLU A 40 -1.93 16.19 6.41
N ARG A 41 -3.24 16.32 6.70
CA ARG A 41 -3.73 16.82 7.98
C ARG A 41 -3.55 15.82 9.12
N SER A 42 -3.72 14.53 8.88
CA SER A 42 -3.36 13.49 9.87
C SER A 42 -1.86 13.46 10.12
N GLY A 43 -1.04 13.64 9.07
CA GLY A 43 0.41 13.78 9.18
C GLY A 43 0.85 15.04 9.94
N ALA A 44 0.17 16.17 9.75
CA ALA A 44 0.44 17.41 10.49
C ALA A 44 0.09 17.29 11.99
N ALA A 45 -0.93 16.50 12.34
CA ALA A 45 -1.23 16.15 13.73
C ALA A 45 -0.13 15.27 14.35
N GLN A 46 0.47 14.35 13.58
CA GLN A 46 1.62 13.54 14.03
C GLN A 46 2.94 14.32 14.04
N ALA A 47 3.14 15.28 13.13
CA ALA A 47 4.37 16.08 13.04
C ALA A 47 4.54 17.05 14.21
N ALA A 48 3.47 17.39 14.93
CA ALA A 48 3.56 18.10 16.20
C ALA A 48 4.25 17.28 17.30
N ASP A 49 4.35 15.95 17.13
CA ASP A 49 4.88 15.00 18.12
C ASP A 49 6.14 14.23 17.67
N ALA A 50 6.62 14.37 16.42
CA ALA A 50 7.69 13.51 15.90
C ALA A 50 8.84 14.28 15.24
N GLY A 51 9.87 14.61 16.03
CA GLY A 51 11.22 14.95 15.55
C GLY A 51 11.98 13.73 15.02
N GLY A 52 11.33 12.86 14.24
CA GLY A 52 11.87 11.61 13.72
C GLY A 52 12.41 11.72 12.28
N PRO A 53 13.28 10.79 11.85
CA PRO A 53 13.86 10.79 10.50
C PRO A 53 12.78 10.65 9.42
N ALA A 54 13.00 11.30 8.27
CA ALA A 54 12.09 11.26 7.13
C ALA A 54 11.79 9.81 6.72
N ILE A 55 10.51 9.47 6.68
CA ILE A 55 10.01 8.17 6.22
C ILE A 55 10.34 8.04 4.73
N PRO A 56 10.86 6.89 4.26
CA PRO A 56 11.08 6.67 2.83
C PRO A 56 9.79 6.84 2.03
N ASP A 57 9.89 7.45 0.85
CA ASP A 57 8.74 7.58 -0.06
C ASP A 57 8.21 6.21 -0.50
N ASP A 58 6.89 6.09 -0.61
CA ASP A 58 6.25 4.90 -1.15
C ASP A 58 6.55 4.72 -2.64
N ILE A 59 6.77 3.46 -3.06
CA ILE A 59 7.02 3.11 -4.46
C ILE A 59 5.83 2.35 -5.02
N HIS A 60 5.19 2.90 -6.04
CA HIS A 60 4.18 2.19 -6.81
C HIS A 60 4.83 1.22 -7.80
N VAL A 61 4.52 -0.07 -7.67
CA VAL A 61 4.93 -1.10 -8.62
C VAL A 61 3.72 -1.53 -9.46
N ASP A 62 3.79 -1.30 -10.77
CA ASP A 62 2.77 -1.75 -11.72
C ASP A 62 3.02 -3.21 -12.13
N TRP A 63 2.11 -4.10 -11.73
CA TRP A 63 2.11 -5.53 -12.08
C TRP A 63 1.33 -5.85 -13.36
N SER A 64 0.73 -4.86 -14.04
CA SER A 64 -0.08 -5.07 -15.24
C SER A 64 0.69 -5.78 -16.35
N ALA A 65 1.99 -5.50 -16.46
CA ALA A 65 2.88 -6.12 -17.43
C ALA A 65 3.01 -7.64 -17.26
N LEU A 66 2.85 -8.13 -16.03
CA LEU A 66 2.90 -9.54 -15.65
C LEU A 66 1.56 -10.23 -15.88
N GLY A 67 0.45 -9.59 -15.50
CA GLY A 67 -0.89 -10.15 -15.59
C GLY A 67 -1.53 -10.13 -16.98
N ARG A 68 -1.14 -9.18 -17.85
CA ARG A 68 -1.73 -9.02 -19.20
C ARG A 68 -1.25 -10.02 -20.25
N ASP A 69 -0.25 -10.84 -19.91
CA ASP A 69 0.41 -11.77 -20.82
C ASP A 69 0.37 -13.18 -20.22
N SER A 70 -0.31 -14.10 -20.90
CA SER A 70 -0.55 -15.45 -20.38
C SER A 70 0.74 -16.27 -20.26
N ALA A 71 1.75 -16.02 -21.09
CA ALA A 71 3.03 -16.72 -21.00
C ALA A 71 3.79 -16.28 -19.75
N ARG A 72 3.88 -14.97 -19.49
CA ARG A 72 4.49 -14.42 -18.26
C ARG A 72 3.78 -14.92 -17.01
N LEU A 73 2.45 -14.87 -16.99
CA LEU A 73 1.68 -15.37 -15.86
C LEU A 73 1.89 -16.88 -15.63
N SER A 74 2.02 -17.66 -16.71
CA SER A 74 2.33 -19.09 -16.62
C SER A 74 3.70 -19.36 -16.01
N TYR A 75 4.74 -18.61 -16.41
CA TYR A 75 6.08 -18.75 -15.83
C TYR A 75 6.10 -18.41 -14.34
N VAL A 76 5.38 -17.36 -13.93
CA VAL A 76 5.25 -17.00 -12.51
C VAL A 76 4.55 -18.11 -11.73
N GLY A 77 3.46 -18.65 -12.26
CA GLY A 77 2.76 -19.77 -11.64
C GLY A 77 3.64 -21.02 -11.49
N GLN A 78 4.47 -21.32 -12.49
CA GLN A 78 5.44 -22.41 -12.41
C GLN A 78 6.50 -22.17 -11.34
N ALA A 79 7.05 -20.95 -11.25
CA ALA A 79 8.01 -20.60 -10.21
C ALA A 79 7.41 -20.72 -8.80
N MET A 80 6.15 -20.31 -8.62
CA MET A 80 5.43 -20.47 -7.34
C MET A 80 5.18 -21.94 -7.00
N ALA A 81 4.80 -22.76 -7.99
CA ALA A 81 4.61 -24.20 -7.81
C ALA A 81 5.93 -24.90 -7.43
N ASP A 82 7.04 -24.51 -8.03
CA ASP A 82 8.39 -24.98 -7.67
C ASP A 82 8.80 -24.56 -6.24
N LEU A 83 8.49 -23.32 -5.85
CA LEU A 83 8.73 -22.85 -4.48
C LEU A 83 7.97 -23.70 -3.45
N LEU A 84 6.70 -24.03 -3.75
CA LEU A 84 5.86 -24.84 -2.88
C LEU A 84 6.26 -26.32 -2.87
N SER A 85 6.73 -26.87 -3.99
CA SER A 85 7.18 -28.26 -4.05
C SER A 85 8.42 -28.52 -3.18
N LYS A 86 9.22 -27.46 -2.95
CA LYS A 86 10.41 -27.46 -2.09
C LYS A 86 10.12 -27.00 -0.66
N GLN A 87 8.84 -26.86 -0.28
CA GLN A 87 8.46 -26.42 1.05
C GLN A 87 8.96 -27.42 2.12
N GLY A 88 9.90 -26.97 2.95
CA GLY A 88 10.52 -27.79 4.00
C GLY A 88 11.97 -28.21 3.72
N GLU A 89 12.48 -27.96 2.51
CA GLU A 89 13.90 -28.02 2.23
C GLU A 89 14.58 -26.74 2.73
N ALA A 90 15.76 -26.87 3.35
CA ALA A 90 16.55 -25.70 3.71
C ALA A 90 16.94 -24.97 2.42
N VAL A 91 16.57 -23.69 2.32
CA VAL A 91 17.00 -22.87 1.19
C VAL A 91 18.50 -22.66 1.33
N ASP A 92 19.27 -23.33 0.48
CA ASP A 92 20.72 -23.14 0.42
C ASP A 92 21.00 -21.82 -0.30
N LEU A 93 21.38 -20.80 0.46
CA LEU A 93 21.68 -19.45 -0.03
C LEU A 93 23.19 -19.23 -0.19
N THR A 94 23.95 -20.30 -0.47
CA THR A 94 25.40 -20.22 -0.72
C THR A 94 25.75 -19.73 -2.11
#